data_AF-A0A5P0ZRS6-F1
#
_entry.id   AF-A0A5P0ZRS6-F1
#
_cell.length_a   1.000
_cell.length_b   1.000
_cell.length_c   1.000
_cell.angle_alpha   90.00
_cell.angle_beta   90.00
_cell.angle_gamma   90.00
#
_symmetry.space_group_name_H-M   'P 1'
#
loop_
_entity.id
_entity.type
_entity.pdbx_description
1 polymer ?
#
loop_
_entity_poly.entity_id
_entity_poly.type
_entity_poly.pdbx_seq_one_letter_code
_entity_poly.pdbx_strand_id
1 'polypeptide(L)'
;MKQVHVSNAERDNFVRSLEESVGSFNLGSERSLINLVFKHIKLLEYNDGLENELISFRRDLLEYDIETGHRHNRDVEELLFKIKNRNLPYI
;
A
#
# COMPACT_ATOMS: atom_id res chain seq x y z
N MET A 1 -20.59 -7.99 -11.93
CA MET A 1 -19.31 -7.75 -11.23
C MET A 1 -19.06 -8.93 -10.31
N LYS A 2 -18.03 -9.74 -10.55
CA LYS A 2 -17.64 -10.80 -9.62
C LYS A 2 -16.96 -10.13 -8.43
N GLN A 3 -17.54 -10.22 -7.24
CA GLN A 3 -16.83 -9.84 -6.02
C GLN A 3 -15.71 -10.85 -5.83
N VAL A 4 -14.47 -10.41 -6.01
CA VAL A 4 -13.29 -11.22 -5.73
C VAL A 4 -13.20 -11.36 -4.21
N HIS A 5 -13.60 -12.52 -3.68
CA HIS A 5 -13.45 -12.84 -2.28
C HIS A 5 -11.98 -13.18 -2.03
N VAL A 6 -11.19 -12.16 -1.69
CA VAL A 6 -9.81 -12.33 -1.23
C VAL A 6 -9.84 -13.12 0.07
N SER A 7 -9.08 -14.21 0.16
CA SER A 7 -9.01 -14.95 1.41
C SER A 7 -8.33 -14.10 2.49
N ASN A 8 -8.78 -14.21 3.73
CA ASN A 8 -8.18 -13.45 4.85
C ASN A 8 -6.65 -13.67 4.93
N ALA A 9 -6.17 -14.88 4.61
CA ALA A 9 -4.74 -15.18 4.60
C ALA A 9 -3.93 -14.44 3.52
N GLU A 10 -4.48 -14.25 2.31
CA GLU A 10 -3.84 -13.47 1.25
C GLU A 10 -3.79 -11.99 1.61
N ARG A 11 -4.87 -11.47 2.20
CA ARG A 11 -4.94 -10.10 2.73
C ARG A 11 -3.89 -9.89 3.82
N ASP A 12 -3.83 -10.78 4.81
CA ASP A 12 -2.89 -10.68 5.94
C ASP A 12 -1.44 -10.76 5.47
N ASN A 13 -1.13 -11.63 4.51
CA ASN A 13 0.22 -11.71 3.92
C ASN A 13 0.58 -10.45 3.15
N PHE A 14 -0.38 -9.87 2.41
CA PHE A 14 -0.17 -8.61 1.71
C PHE A 14 0.06 -7.46 2.69
N VAL A 15 -0.78 -7.33 3.74
CA VAL A 15 -0.62 -6.31 4.80
C VAL A 15 0.76 -6.44 5.45
N ARG A 16 1.15 -7.65 5.86
CA ARG A 16 2.47 -7.90 6.46
C ARG A 16 3.61 -7.46 5.54
N SER A 17 3.49 -7.72 4.24
CA SER A 17 4.52 -7.30 3.28
C SER A 17 4.66 -5.77 3.17
N LEU A 18 3.57 -5.01 3.38
CA LEU A 18 3.61 -3.54 3.44
C LEU A 18 4.23 -3.06 4.74
N GLU A 19 3.91 -3.68 5.87
CA GLU A 19 4.52 -3.37 7.18
C GLU A 19 6.04 -3.60 7.15
N GLU A 20 6.49 -4.67 6.51
CA GLU A 20 7.93 -4.95 6.31
C GLU A 20 8.62 -3.85 5.49
N SER A 21 7.98 -3.33 4.43
CA SER A 21 8.52 -2.16 3.70
C SER A 21 8.69 -0.98 4.64
N VAL A 22 7.66 -0.66 5.43
CA VAL A 22 7.70 0.45 6.38
C VAL A 22 8.83 0.30 7.40
N GLY A 23 9.08 -0.92 7.88
CA GLY A 23 10.21 -1.20 8.78
C GLY A 23 11.59 -1.01 8.14
N SER A 24 11.67 -1.06 6.80
CA SER A 24 12.91 -0.90 6.02
C SER A 24 13.16 0.53 5.53
N PHE A 25 12.15 1.39 5.62
CA PHE A 25 12.26 2.81 5.28
C PHE A 25 13.37 3.45 6.12
N ASN A 26 14.34 4.09 5.46
CA ASN A 26 15.46 4.74 6.15
C ASN A 26 14.93 5.77 7.15
N LEU A 27 15.66 6.07 8.23
CA LEU A 27 15.29 7.05 9.27
C LEU A 27 14.95 8.48 8.76
N GLY A 28 15.24 8.78 7.49
CA GLY A 28 14.85 10.02 6.80
C GLY A 28 13.53 9.94 6.03
N SER A 29 12.92 8.76 5.92
CA SER A 29 11.60 8.54 5.35
C SER A 29 10.61 9.19 6.29
N GLU A 30 10.12 10.34 5.86
CA GLU A 30 9.40 11.26 6.71
C GLU A 30 8.21 10.53 7.35
N ARG A 31 7.95 10.85 8.62
CA ARG A 31 6.79 10.38 9.39
C ARG A 31 5.49 10.45 8.57
N SER A 32 5.39 11.35 7.60
CA SER A 32 4.32 11.47 6.61
C SER A 32 4.12 10.22 5.74
N LEU A 33 5.16 9.66 5.10
CA LEU A 33 5.03 8.44 4.28
C LEU A 33 4.59 7.25 5.15
N ILE A 34 5.23 7.10 6.31
CA ILE A 34 4.87 6.04 7.28
C ILE A 34 3.40 6.17 7.68
N ASN A 35 2.96 7.37 8.05
CA ASN A 35 1.57 7.63 8.44
C ASN A 35 0.58 7.36 7.29
N LEU A 36 0.94 7.72 6.06
CA LEU A 36 0.13 7.45 4.87
C LEU A 36 -0.04 5.94 4.68
N VAL A 37 1.05 5.18 4.71
CA VAL A 37 0.99 3.72 4.55
C VAL A 37 0.18 3.07 5.67
N PHE A 38 0.37 3.47 6.93
CA PHE A 38 -0.40 2.92 8.06
C PHE A 38 -1.89 3.25 7.99
N LYS A 39 -2.26 4.43 7.48
CA LYS A 39 -3.67 4.77 7.24
C LYS A 39 -4.31 3.76 6.27
N HIS A 40 -3.64 3.46 5.17
CA HIS A 40 -4.15 2.50 4.17
C HIS A 40 -4.11 1.05 4.68
N ILE A 41 -3.07 0.64 5.41
CA ILE A 41 -3.01 -0.70 6.03
C ILE A 41 -4.24 -0.97 6.90
N LYS A 42 -4.58 -0.03 7.80
CA LYS A 42 -5.78 -0.17 8.65
C LYS A 42 -7.05 -0.30 7.81
N LEU A 43 -7.18 0.48 6.74
CA LEU A 43 -8.36 0.38 5.88
C LEU A 43 -8.39 -0.96 5.13
N LEU A 44 -7.25 -1.51 4.73
CA LEU A 44 -7.17 -2.83 4.10
C LEU A 44 -7.53 -3.97 5.06
N GLU A 45 -7.20 -3.85 6.34
CA GLU A 45 -7.57 -4.84 7.38
C GLU A 45 -9.08 -4.89 7.62
N TYR A 46 -9.74 -3.72 7.71
CA TYR A 46 -11.13 -3.60 8.16
C TYR A 46 -12.18 -3.43 7.04
N ASN A 47 -11.78 -3.14 5.80
CA ASN A 47 -12.72 -2.82 4.70
C ASN A 47 -12.90 -4.01 3.74
N ASP A 48 -14.15 -4.34 3.42
CA ASP A 48 -14.49 -5.31 2.37
C ASP A 48 -14.17 -4.77 0.96
N GLY A 49 -14.08 -3.45 0.81
CA GLY A 49 -13.76 -2.73 -0.42
C GLY A 49 -12.28 -2.66 -0.75
N LEU A 50 -11.58 -3.79 -0.72
CA LEU A 50 -10.12 -3.88 -0.90
C LEU A 50 -9.63 -3.18 -2.19
N GLU A 51 -10.33 -3.34 -3.30
CA GLU A 51 -9.92 -2.73 -4.57
C GLU A 51 -10.00 -1.21 -4.56
N ASN A 52 -11.06 -0.65 -3.98
CA ASN A 52 -11.23 0.80 -3.88
C ASN A 52 -10.14 1.40 -2.98
N GLU A 53 -9.79 0.68 -1.92
CA GLU A 53 -8.73 1.09 -1.01
C GLU A 53 -7.37 1.08 -1.69
N LEU A 54 -7.08 0.05 -2.49
CA LEU A 54 -5.82 -0.04 -3.24
C LEU A 54 -5.70 1.00 -4.34
N ILE A 55 -6.80 1.36 -5.00
CA ILE A 55 -6.84 2.47 -5.96
C ILE A 55 -6.52 3.79 -5.25
N SER A 56 -7.13 4.01 -4.08
CA SER A 56 -6.91 5.21 -3.27
C SER A 56 -5.47 5.27 -2.77
N PHE A 57 -4.94 4.16 -2.25
CA PHE A 57 -3.57 4.05 -1.77
C PHE A 57 -2.56 4.34 -2.88
N ARG A 58 -2.77 3.77 -4.07
CA ARG A 58 -1.92 4.06 -5.24
C ARG A 58 -1.93 5.54 -5.60
N ARG A 59 -3.10 6.19 -5.57
CA ARG A 59 -3.22 7.63 -5.87
C ARG A 59 -2.48 8.46 -4.83
N ASP A 60 -2.73 8.21 -3.56
CA ASP A 60 -2.14 8.96 -2.44
C ASP A 60 -0.59 8.80 -2.43
N LEU A 61 -0.06 7.63 -2.82
CA LEU A 61 1.39 7.42 -3.01
C LEU A 61 1.99 8.25 -4.15
N LEU A 62 1.30 8.33 -5.29
CA LEU A 62 1.75 9.13 -6.44
C LEU A 62 1.72 10.62 -6.11
N GLU A 63 0.68 11.07 -5.42
CA GLU A 63 0.56 12.45 -4.95
C GLU A 63 1.69 12.80 -3.97
N TYR A 64 1.94 11.93 -2.99
CA TYR A 64 3.05 12.08 -2.05
C TYR A 64 4.41 12.19 -2.74
N ASP A 65 4.68 11.34 -3.75
CA ASP A 65 5.93 11.38 -4.51
C ASP A 65 6.13 12.70 -5.25
N ILE A 66 5.05 13.24 -5.85
CA ILE A 66 5.05 14.55 -6.51
C ILE A 66 5.28 15.68 -5.49
N GLU A 67 4.52 15.69 -4.39
CA GLU A 67 4.58 16.74 -3.36
C GLU A 67 5.94 16.82 -2.67
N THR A 68 6.59 15.66 -2.47
CA THR A 68 7.93 15.60 -1.88
C THR A 68 9.06 15.79 -2.88
N GLY A 69 8.75 16.00 -4.17
CA GLY A 69 9.73 16.17 -5.23
C GLY A 69 10.60 14.93 -5.42
N HIS A 70 9.99 13.74 -5.34
CA HIS A 70 10.61 12.43 -5.56
C HIS A 70 11.73 12.05 -4.58
N ARG A 71 11.81 12.72 -3.41
CA ARG A 71 12.84 12.46 -2.39
C ARG A 71 12.81 11.03 -1.84
N HIS A 72 11.63 10.41 -1.85
CA HIS A 72 11.37 9.07 -1.32
C HIS A 72 10.97 8.08 -2.43
N ASN A 73 11.32 8.38 -3.69
CA ASN A 73 10.87 7.64 -4.86
C ASN A 73 11.13 6.13 -4.72
N ARG A 74 12.29 5.71 -4.20
CA ARG A 74 12.60 4.28 -4.01
C ARG A 74 11.56 3.56 -3.16
N ASP A 75 11.19 4.16 -2.03
CA ASP A 75 10.24 3.57 -1.08
C ASP A 75 8.81 3.59 -1.67
N VAL A 76 8.46 4.68 -2.37
CA VAL A 76 7.19 4.78 -3.10
C VAL A 76 7.09 3.73 -4.21
N GLU A 77 8.13 3.55 -5.02
CA GLU A 77 8.17 2.57 -6.11
C GLU A 77 8.04 1.14 -5.58
N GLU A 78 8.67 0.81 -4.45
CA GLU A 78 8.51 -0.48 -3.80
C GLU A 78 7.05 -0.74 -3.41
N LEU A 79 6.41 0.24 -2.76
CA LEU A 79 5.00 0.14 -2.35
C LEU A 79 4.08 -0.01 -3.58
N LEU A 80 4.30 0.80 -4.61
CA LEU A 80 3.54 0.72 -5.86
C LEU A 80 3.72 -0.63 -6.55
N PHE A 81 4.94 -1.18 -6.55
CA PHE A 81 5.22 -2.51 -7.06
C PHE A 81 4.45 -3.57 -6.29
N LYS A 82 4.44 -3.52 -4.95
CA LYS A 82 3.67 -4.47 -4.12
C LYS A 82 2.17 -4.36 -4.36
N ILE A 83 1.62 -3.15 -4.48
CA ILE A 83 0.20 -2.92 -4.81
C ILE A 83 -0.15 -3.52 -6.18
N LYS A 84 0.73 -3.34 -7.18
CA LYS A 84 0.54 -3.86 -8.55
C LYS A 84 0.67 -5.38 -8.62
N ASN A 85 1.61 -5.96 -7.88
CA ASN A 85 1.92 -7.40 -7.90
C ASN A 85 1.29 -8.16 -6.73
N ARG A 86 0.27 -7.59 -6.07
CA ARG A 86 -0.50 -8.33 -5.07
C ARG A 86 -0.98 -9.63 -5.71
N ASN A 87 -0.62 -10.77 -5.13
CA ASN A 87 -1.10 -12.09 -5.53
C ASN A 87 -2.59 -12.22 -5.19
N LEU A 88 -3.43 -11.41 -5.83
CA LEU A 88 -4.87 -11.54 -5.80
C LEU A 88 -5.30 -11.98 -7.18
N PRO A 89 -6.21 -12.96 -7.29
CA PRO A 89 -6.67 -13.42 -8.60
C PRO A 89 -7.15 -12.22 -9.40
N TYR A 90 -6.47 -11.98 -10.53
CA TYR A 90 -6.83 -10.96 -11.50
C TYR A 90 -8.32 -11.09 -11.82
N ILE A 91 -9.02 -9.94 -11.87
CA ILE A 91 -10.35 -9.86 -12.48
C ILE A 91 -10.22 -10.12 -13.98
#